data_AF-A0A930SYH5-F1
#
_entry.id   AF-A0A930SYH5-F1
#
_cell.length_a   1.000
_cell.length_b   1.000
_cell.length_c   1.000
_cell.angle_alpha   90.00
_cell.angle_beta   90.00
_cell.angle_gamma   90.00
#
_symmetry.space_group_name_H-M   'P 1'
#
loop_
_entity.id
_entity.type
_entity.pdbx_description
1 polymer ?
#
loop_
_entity_poly.entity_id
_entity_poly.type
_entity_poly.pdbx_seq_one_letter_code
_entity_poly.pdbx_strand_id
1 'polypeptide(L)'
;MNAKILLIGSTGQVGRELSFTLSSLGEVVEGARHPHAKNMIKLDLTNNEQIREVIQTIKPDLVVNSGAYTAVDKAELEPELAYQINAIAPSILAEEMSKLTGKLIHISTDYVFDGSKNTPYLETDKTNPLGVYGKTKLAGEEAIQNTNVDYIILRTAWVYGIYGQKNFVKTMVRLAQEKTQFTYSGAKQLVPVANKPILWYGIEAIVKAGITDIGIIISPETGTEIERVTGAGEKFGAKITYILQESPDGLAHAVKIAQPFLADSPFIMYLGDNLIADDLEEYLTEFKSNNLSALILLRKVSNPSAFGVAKIDEKGNILALVEKPTNPPSNLALVGIYFFSPIIHEIIENLQPSPRGELEITDALQGLITEGKNVKACQLKDWWLDTGKKDDLLEANRIILDTNLTSNNQGIIQGNSQIIGRVAIGKDTKIINSTIRGPVIIGDNCHIENCFIGPYSSIANNVILTDADLEHSVILDSAQLKGIHHRIVDSVIGQRAKLILAPQRPKALSFMIGDDSYIQLV
;
A
#
# COMPACT_ATOMS: atom_id res chain seq x y z
N MET A 1 -26.30 -48.32 -0.27
CA MET A 1 -26.48 -47.30 0.79
C MET A 1 -25.61 -46.12 0.40
N ASN A 2 -26.12 -44.89 0.50
CA ASN A 2 -25.28 -43.70 0.38
C ASN A 2 -24.35 -43.64 1.58
N ALA A 3 -23.07 -43.34 1.36
CA ALA A 3 -22.09 -43.24 2.45
C ALA A 3 -22.49 -42.13 3.41
N LYS A 4 -22.39 -42.37 4.72
CA LYS A 4 -22.63 -41.37 5.76
C LYS A 4 -21.34 -40.63 6.07
N ILE A 5 -21.34 -39.31 5.87
CA ILE A 5 -20.17 -38.46 5.95
C ILE A 5 -20.33 -37.48 7.11
N LEU A 6 -19.43 -37.54 8.11
CA LEU A 6 -19.36 -36.52 9.16
C LEU A 6 -18.37 -35.42 8.75
N LEU A 7 -18.89 -34.23 8.45
CA LEU A 7 -18.08 -33.06 8.13
C LEU A 7 -17.87 -32.18 9.36
N ILE A 8 -16.65 -32.11 9.86
CA ILE A 8 -16.28 -31.32 11.04
C ILE A 8 -15.74 -29.97 10.59
N GLY A 9 -16.18 -28.89 11.23
CA GLY A 9 -15.77 -27.52 10.89
C GLY A 9 -16.61 -26.90 9.77
N SER A 10 -17.84 -27.37 9.57
CA SER A 10 -18.73 -26.98 8.46
C SER A 10 -19.05 -25.47 8.40
N THR A 11 -18.89 -24.72 9.50
CA THR A 11 -19.05 -23.25 9.51
C THR A 11 -17.84 -22.49 9.00
N GLY A 12 -16.67 -23.12 8.93
CA GLY A 12 -15.41 -22.56 8.45
C GLY A 12 -15.33 -22.45 6.93
N GLN A 13 -14.29 -21.79 6.40
CA GLN A 13 -14.16 -21.54 4.96
C GLN A 13 -14.15 -22.83 4.14
N VAL A 14 -13.23 -23.75 4.48
CA VAL A 14 -13.10 -25.05 3.79
C VAL A 14 -14.35 -25.92 4.02
N GLY A 15 -14.86 -25.97 5.25
CA GLY A 15 -16.03 -26.76 5.60
C GLY A 15 -17.28 -26.37 4.82
N ARG A 16 -17.56 -25.07 4.62
CA ARG A 16 -18.72 -24.62 3.84
C ARG A 16 -18.67 -25.11 2.39
N GLU A 17 -17.53 -24.98 1.73
CA GLU A 17 -17.35 -25.42 0.34
C GLU A 17 -17.43 -26.96 0.22
N LEU A 18 -16.85 -27.66 1.20
CA LEU A 18 -16.92 -29.12 1.26
C LEU A 18 -18.34 -29.61 1.51
N SER A 19 -19.17 -28.90 2.27
CA SER A 19 -20.56 -29.30 2.52
C SER A 19 -21.34 -29.47 1.21
N PHE A 20 -21.23 -28.50 0.30
CA PHE A 20 -21.87 -28.57 -1.02
C PHE A 20 -21.35 -29.74 -1.85
N THR A 21 -20.03 -29.95 -1.86
CA THR A 21 -19.39 -31.01 -2.65
C THR A 21 -19.72 -32.40 -2.12
N LEU A 22 -19.62 -32.60 -0.80
CA LEU A 22 -19.84 -33.88 -0.13
C LEU A 22 -21.32 -34.30 -0.16
N SER A 23 -22.25 -33.35 -0.20
CA SER A 23 -23.70 -33.63 -0.32
C SER A 23 -24.05 -34.38 -1.62
N SER A 24 -23.20 -34.29 -2.65
CA SER A 24 -23.34 -35.06 -3.89
C SER A 24 -22.83 -36.51 -3.79
N LEU A 25 -22.02 -36.81 -2.76
CA LEU A 25 -21.32 -38.10 -2.59
C LEU A 25 -21.97 -38.98 -1.51
N GLY A 26 -22.75 -38.40 -0.60
CA GLY A 26 -23.33 -39.13 0.52
C GLY A 26 -24.25 -38.30 1.40
N GLU A 27 -24.75 -38.93 2.47
CA GLU A 27 -25.51 -38.25 3.52
C GLU A 27 -24.55 -37.49 4.42
N VAL A 28 -24.55 -36.16 4.35
CA VAL A 28 -23.64 -35.30 5.13
C VAL A 28 -24.27 -34.92 6.46
N VAL A 29 -23.57 -35.23 7.54
CA VAL A 29 -23.86 -34.75 8.89
C VAL A 29 -22.85 -33.66 9.24
N GLU A 30 -23.32 -32.44 9.44
CA GLU A 30 -22.47 -31.27 9.68
C GLU A 30 -22.20 -31.04 11.17
N GLY A 31 -20.93 -31.08 11.56
CA GLY A 31 -20.45 -30.77 12.91
C GLY A 31 -19.81 -29.39 13.01
N ALA A 32 -20.29 -28.57 13.94
CA ALA A 32 -19.75 -27.22 14.19
C ALA A 32 -19.73 -26.85 15.67
N ARG A 33 -18.76 -26.00 16.07
CA ARG A 33 -18.65 -25.48 17.44
C ARG A 33 -19.87 -24.66 17.86
N HIS A 34 -20.36 -23.83 16.93
CA HIS A 34 -21.53 -22.98 17.10
C HIS A 34 -22.54 -23.27 15.96
N PRO A 35 -23.38 -24.31 16.11
CA PRO A 35 -24.37 -24.65 15.10
C PRO A 35 -25.42 -23.54 14.99
N HIS A 36 -25.80 -23.21 13.75
CA HIS A 36 -26.75 -22.13 13.44
C HIS A 36 -27.96 -22.62 12.62
N ALA A 37 -27.94 -23.88 12.17
CA ALA A 37 -29.07 -24.54 11.53
C ALA A 37 -29.51 -25.77 12.33
N LYS A 38 -30.81 -26.11 12.26
CA LYS A 38 -31.42 -27.21 13.03
C LYS A 38 -30.82 -28.59 12.74
N ASN A 39 -30.20 -28.75 11.57
CA ASN A 39 -29.65 -30.04 11.12
C ASN A 39 -28.15 -30.18 11.39
N MET A 40 -27.54 -29.20 12.06
CA MET A 40 -26.12 -29.25 12.45
C MET A 40 -25.97 -29.78 13.87
N ILE A 41 -24.92 -30.56 14.08
CA ILE A 41 -24.57 -31.11 15.39
C ILE A 41 -23.52 -30.22 16.05
N LYS A 42 -23.69 -29.95 17.34
CA LYS A 42 -22.68 -29.27 18.14
C LYS A 42 -21.47 -30.19 18.31
N LEU A 43 -20.30 -29.74 17.84
CA LEU A 43 -19.05 -30.46 17.95
C LEU A 43 -17.91 -29.46 18.20
N ASP A 44 -17.40 -29.42 19.43
CA ASP A 44 -16.25 -28.62 19.85
C ASP A 44 -15.01 -29.52 19.97
N LEU A 45 -13.98 -29.22 19.19
CA LEU A 45 -12.73 -30.00 19.18
C LEU A 45 -11.92 -29.87 20.48
N THR A 46 -12.33 -28.98 21.39
CA THR A 46 -11.75 -28.92 22.75
C THR A 46 -12.38 -29.94 23.72
N ASN A 47 -13.48 -30.61 23.32
CA ASN A 47 -14.20 -31.55 24.16
C ASN A 47 -14.04 -33.00 23.65
N ASN A 48 -13.11 -33.73 24.26
CA ASN A 48 -12.75 -35.09 23.87
C ASN A 48 -13.90 -36.10 23.95
N GLU A 49 -14.70 -36.06 25.02
CA GLU A 49 -15.83 -36.98 25.20
C GLU A 49 -16.91 -36.73 24.16
N GLN A 50 -17.20 -35.46 23.86
CA GLN A 50 -18.17 -35.11 22.82
C GLN A 50 -17.75 -35.65 21.45
N ILE A 51 -16.47 -35.61 21.11
CA ILE A 51 -15.96 -36.18 19.84
C ILE A 51 -16.28 -37.67 19.78
N ARG A 52 -16.00 -38.43 20.86
CA ARG A 52 -16.25 -39.87 20.92
C ARG A 52 -17.73 -40.19 20.83
N GLU A 53 -18.56 -39.51 21.63
CA GLU A 53 -20.01 -39.67 21.62
C GLU A 53 -20.62 -39.45 20.24
N VAL A 54 -20.19 -38.40 19.54
CA VAL A 54 -20.69 -38.05 18.20
C VAL A 54 -20.35 -39.15 17.19
N ILE A 55 -19.11 -39.64 17.16
CA ILE A 55 -18.71 -40.71 16.22
C ILE A 55 -19.44 -42.01 16.52
N GLN A 56 -19.55 -42.40 17.80
CA GLN A 56 -20.24 -43.63 18.21
C GLN A 56 -21.75 -43.60 17.93
N THR A 57 -22.35 -42.41 18.00
CA THR A 57 -23.78 -42.19 17.68
C THR A 57 -24.03 -42.19 16.18
N ILE A 58 -23.26 -41.42 15.42
CA ILE A 58 -23.47 -41.25 13.98
C ILE A 58 -23.07 -42.51 13.22
N LYS A 59 -21.99 -43.16 13.67
CA LYS A 59 -21.28 -44.26 12.98
C LYS A 59 -21.02 -43.92 11.51
N PRO A 60 -20.24 -42.86 11.22
CA PRO A 60 -20.01 -42.43 9.85
C PRO A 60 -19.13 -43.43 9.10
N ASP A 61 -19.34 -43.54 7.79
CA ASP A 61 -18.44 -44.28 6.88
C ASP A 61 -17.16 -43.47 6.58
N LEU A 62 -17.28 -42.14 6.61
CA LEU A 62 -16.20 -41.19 6.38
C LEU A 62 -16.30 -39.99 7.33
N VAL A 63 -15.18 -39.62 7.96
CA VAL A 63 -15.02 -38.32 8.63
C VAL A 63 -14.19 -37.40 7.74
N VAL A 64 -14.65 -36.18 7.51
CA VAL A 64 -13.88 -35.11 6.88
C VAL A 64 -13.62 -34.04 7.93
N ASN A 65 -12.38 -33.99 8.43
CA ASN A 65 -11.97 -33.01 9.44
C ASN A 65 -11.39 -31.76 8.78
N SER A 66 -12.22 -30.71 8.66
CA SER A 66 -11.83 -29.37 8.24
C SER A 66 -11.70 -28.37 9.41
N GLY A 67 -11.90 -28.83 10.65
CA GLY A 67 -11.74 -28.02 11.85
C GLY A 67 -10.28 -27.94 12.30
N ALA A 68 -9.81 -26.72 12.58
CA ALA A 68 -8.46 -26.47 13.07
C ALA A 68 -8.41 -25.15 13.85
N TYR A 69 -7.39 -25.00 14.69
CA TYR A 69 -6.98 -23.69 15.19
C TYR A 69 -6.10 -23.03 14.13
N THR A 70 -6.62 -22.01 13.42
CA THR A 70 -5.99 -21.46 12.21
C THR A 70 -5.32 -20.09 12.40
N ALA A 71 -5.35 -19.52 13.60
CA ALA A 71 -4.71 -18.24 13.89
C ALA A 71 -3.22 -18.44 14.15
N VAL A 72 -2.41 -18.45 13.08
CA VAL A 72 -0.97 -18.78 13.12
C VAL A 72 -0.22 -18.00 14.20
N ASP A 73 -0.31 -16.68 14.20
CA ASP A 73 0.42 -15.83 15.17
C ASP A 73 -0.07 -16.03 16.60
N LYS A 74 -1.39 -16.25 16.78
CA LYS A 74 -1.97 -16.50 18.12
C LYS A 74 -1.60 -17.86 18.68
N ALA A 75 -1.25 -18.84 17.84
CA ALA A 75 -0.85 -20.16 18.30
C ALA A 75 0.42 -20.10 19.17
N GLU A 76 1.28 -19.10 18.96
CA GLU A 76 2.45 -18.85 19.82
C GLU A 76 2.05 -18.43 21.25
N LEU A 77 0.92 -17.72 21.38
CA LEU A 77 0.38 -17.27 22.67
C LEU A 77 -0.55 -18.29 23.31
N GLU A 78 -1.17 -19.17 22.52
CA GLU A 78 -2.16 -20.18 22.94
C GLU A 78 -1.73 -21.62 22.56
N PRO A 79 -0.51 -22.08 22.90
CA PRO A 79 0.04 -23.34 22.40
C PRO A 79 -0.76 -24.58 22.84
N GLU A 80 -1.28 -24.59 24.06
CA GLU A 80 -2.07 -25.71 24.59
C GLU A 80 -3.40 -25.86 23.85
N LEU A 81 -4.08 -24.75 23.58
CA LEU A 81 -5.34 -24.76 22.85
C LEU A 81 -5.13 -25.17 21.38
N ALA A 82 -4.07 -24.68 20.75
CA ALA A 82 -3.67 -25.10 19.41
C ALA A 82 -3.36 -26.60 19.37
N TYR A 83 -2.62 -27.13 20.36
CA TYR A 83 -2.30 -28.56 20.45
C TYR A 83 -3.56 -29.42 20.68
N GLN A 84 -4.45 -28.99 21.57
CA GLN A 84 -5.71 -29.68 21.83
C GLN A 84 -6.55 -29.84 20.55
N ILE A 85 -6.69 -28.77 19.76
CA ILE A 85 -7.53 -28.77 18.56
C ILE A 85 -6.83 -29.44 17.37
N ASN A 86 -5.52 -29.19 17.17
CA ASN A 86 -4.79 -29.63 15.98
C ASN A 86 -4.14 -31.01 16.13
N ALA A 87 -3.91 -31.51 17.34
CA ALA A 87 -3.26 -32.80 17.58
C ALA A 87 -4.15 -33.80 18.33
N ILE A 88 -4.65 -33.44 19.52
CA ILE A 88 -5.42 -34.36 20.36
C ILE A 88 -6.75 -34.74 19.70
N ALA A 89 -7.51 -33.75 19.22
CA ALA A 89 -8.80 -34.03 18.59
C ALA A 89 -8.68 -34.93 17.33
N PRO A 90 -7.75 -34.68 16.38
CA PRO A 90 -7.51 -35.61 15.27
C PRO A 90 -7.10 -37.02 15.69
N SER A 91 -6.31 -37.19 16.76
CA SER A 91 -5.98 -38.50 17.33
C SER A 91 -7.25 -39.26 17.72
N ILE A 92 -8.15 -38.60 18.45
CA ILE A 92 -9.42 -39.19 18.91
C ILE A 92 -10.32 -39.56 17.72
N LEU A 93 -10.39 -38.70 16.70
CA LEU A 93 -11.13 -38.98 15.47
C LEU A 93 -10.60 -40.27 14.80
N ALA A 94 -9.29 -40.40 14.65
CA ALA A 94 -8.66 -41.56 14.03
C ALA A 94 -8.86 -42.83 14.85
N GLU A 95 -8.69 -42.77 16.18
CA GLU A 95 -8.94 -43.88 17.10
C GLU A 95 -10.37 -44.42 16.98
N GLU A 96 -11.38 -43.56 17.07
CA GLU A 96 -12.78 -44.00 17.00
C GLU A 96 -13.17 -44.53 15.62
N MET A 97 -12.66 -43.92 14.55
CA MET A 97 -12.91 -44.40 13.19
C MET A 97 -12.26 -45.75 12.91
N SER A 98 -11.09 -46.02 13.50
CA SER A 98 -10.45 -47.33 13.40
C SER A 98 -11.30 -48.45 14.01
N LYS A 99 -12.03 -48.17 15.11
CA LYS A 99 -12.97 -49.13 15.75
C LYS A 99 -14.20 -49.41 14.88
N LEU A 100 -14.57 -48.47 14.02
CA LEU A 100 -15.74 -48.56 13.14
C LEU A 100 -15.40 -49.03 11.71
N THR A 101 -14.13 -49.31 11.42
CA THR A 101 -13.64 -49.59 10.04
C THR A 101 -14.01 -48.51 9.02
N GLY A 102 -14.17 -47.26 9.48
CA GLY A 102 -14.47 -46.12 8.62
C GLY A 102 -13.20 -45.38 8.18
N LYS A 103 -13.37 -44.35 7.33
CA LYS A 103 -12.26 -43.58 6.74
C LYS A 103 -12.14 -42.18 7.32
N LEU A 104 -10.95 -41.59 7.25
CA LEU A 104 -10.68 -40.22 7.72
C LEU A 104 -9.96 -39.37 6.66
N ILE A 105 -10.55 -38.24 6.27
CA ILE A 105 -9.84 -37.18 5.54
C ILE A 105 -9.52 -36.06 6.53
N HIS A 106 -8.24 -35.71 6.69
CA HIS A 106 -7.79 -34.63 7.57
C HIS A 106 -7.16 -33.50 6.75
N ILE A 107 -7.66 -32.27 6.94
CA ILE A 107 -7.06 -31.08 6.33
C ILE A 107 -5.91 -30.58 7.22
N SER A 108 -4.70 -30.66 6.70
CA SER A 108 -3.48 -30.13 7.30
C SER A 108 -2.93 -28.93 6.52
N THR A 109 -1.67 -28.57 6.72
CA THR A 109 -1.07 -27.33 6.23
C THR A 109 0.35 -27.57 5.69
N ASP A 110 0.80 -26.73 4.78
CA ASP A 110 2.19 -26.60 4.36
C ASP A 110 3.13 -26.05 5.45
N TYR A 111 2.61 -25.47 6.53
CA TYR A 111 3.41 -25.01 7.68
C TYR A 111 4.12 -26.14 8.46
N VAL A 112 3.87 -27.40 8.10
CA VAL A 112 4.67 -28.54 8.60
C VAL A 112 6.08 -28.57 8.01
N PHE A 113 6.35 -27.78 6.96
CA PHE A 113 7.65 -27.61 6.34
C PHE A 113 8.32 -26.30 6.78
N ASP A 114 9.64 -26.21 6.61
CA ASP A 114 10.44 -25.03 6.99
C ASP A 114 10.51 -23.94 5.91
N GLY A 115 10.03 -24.21 4.69
CA GLY A 115 10.12 -23.28 3.56
C GLY A 115 11.54 -23.09 3.01
N SER A 116 12.53 -23.89 3.44
CA SER A 116 13.92 -23.76 2.98
C SER A 116 14.16 -24.28 1.55
N LYS A 117 13.20 -25.04 1.01
CA LYS A 117 13.31 -25.69 -0.31
C LYS A 117 12.89 -24.72 -1.42
N ASN A 118 13.78 -24.52 -2.40
CA ASN A 118 13.52 -23.68 -3.58
C ASN A 118 12.77 -24.40 -4.72
N THR A 119 12.15 -25.54 -4.42
CA THR A 119 11.32 -26.33 -5.34
C THR A 119 10.09 -26.80 -4.59
N PRO A 120 8.95 -27.10 -5.26
CA PRO A 120 7.75 -27.58 -4.59
C PRO A 120 8.03 -28.75 -3.63
N TYR A 121 7.37 -28.72 -2.47
CA TYR A 121 7.41 -29.83 -1.52
C TYR A 121 6.61 -31.01 -2.07
N LEU A 122 7.14 -32.21 -1.85
CA LEU A 122 6.48 -33.49 -2.09
C LEU A 122 5.92 -34.02 -0.77
N GLU A 123 4.92 -34.90 -0.83
CA GLU A 123 4.32 -35.50 0.35
C GLU A 123 5.32 -36.32 1.17
N THR A 124 6.34 -36.85 0.51
CA THR A 124 7.43 -37.64 1.10
C THR A 124 8.59 -36.81 1.64
N ASP A 125 8.59 -35.49 1.45
CA ASP A 125 9.64 -34.63 1.98
C ASP A 125 9.59 -34.60 3.51
N LYS A 126 10.79 -34.45 4.12
CA LYS A 126 10.92 -34.36 5.57
C LYS A 126 10.25 -33.08 6.08
N THR A 127 9.37 -33.23 7.06
CA THR A 127 8.73 -32.11 7.76
C THR A 127 9.68 -31.50 8.80
N ASN A 128 9.61 -30.19 8.98
CA ASN A 128 10.44 -29.42 9.89
C ASN A 128 9.76 -28.08 10.25
N PRO A 129 8.64 -28.10 11.01
CA PRO A 129 7.86 -26.90 11.27
C PRO A 129 8.61 -25.88 12.14
N LEU A 130 8.60 -24.61 11.74
CA LEU A 130 9.27 -23.53 12.46
C LEU A 130 8.48 -23.04 13.70
N GLY A 131 7.18 -22.76 13.51
CA GLY A 131 6.30 -22.19 14.54
C GLY A 131 5.40 -23.21 15.25
N VAL A 132 4.75 -22.78 16.33
CA VAL A 132 3.85 -23.61 17.15
C VAL A 132 2.68 -24.15 16.32
N TYR A 133 2.07 -23.32 15.46
CA TYR A 133 0.99 -23.76 14.58
C TYR A 133 1.38 -24.99 13.74
N GLY A 134 2.50 -24.89 13.00
CA GLY A 134 3.02 -26.00 12.18
C GLY A 134 3.35 -27.25 12.99
N LYS A 135 3.95 -27.08 14.18
CA LYS A 135 4.27 -28.18 15.11
C LYS A 135 3.00 -28.92 15.57
N THR A 136 1.96 -28.18 15.96
CA THR A 136 0.69 -28.79 16.41
C THR A 136 -0.04 -29.50 15.29
N LYS A 137 0.02 -29.00 14.05
CA LYS A 137 -0.56 -29.65 12.88
C LYS A 137 0.17 -30.93 12.50
N LEU A 138 1.51 -30.91 12.50
CA LEU A 138 2.33 -32.11 12.29
C LEU A 138 2.06 -33.18 13.35
N ALA A 139 1.96 -32.80 14.63
CA ALA A 139 1.63 -33.73 15.71
C ALA A 139 0.27 -34.43 15.49
N GLY A 140 -0.72 -33.72 14.92
CA GLY A 140 -1.99 -34.32 14.51
C GLY A 140 -1.88 -35.29 13.35
N GLU A 141 -1.03 -35.00 12.36
CA GLU A 141 -0.73 -35.93 11.27
C GLU A 141 -0.11 -37.23 11.80
N GLU A 142 0.93 -37.11 12.62
CA GLU A 142 1.63 -38.25 13.23
C GLU A 142 0.68 -39.06 14.12
N ALA A 143 -0.19 -38.40 14.88
CA ALA A 143 -1.19 -39.08 15.71
C ALA A 143 -2.16 -39.92 14.88
N ILE A 144 -2.65 -39.40 13.74
CA ILE A 144 -3.50 -40.16 12.82
C ILE A 144 -2.74 -41.36 12.24
N GLN A 145 -1.50 -41.13 11.77
CA GLN A 145 -0.65 -42.14 11.15
C GLN A 145 -0.31 -43.30 12.08
N ASN A 146 -0.27 -43.05 13.39
CA ASN A 146 -0.01 -44.06 14.42
C ASN A 146 -1.26 -44.91 14.77
N THR A 147 -2.38 -44.72 14.08
CA THR A 147 -3.59 -45.55 14.24
C THR A 147 -3.80 -46.50 13.05
N ASN A 148 -4.75 -47.42 13.16
CA ASN A 148 -5.12 -48.35 12.09
C ASN A 148 -6.28 -47.86 11.20
N VAL A 149 -6.60 -46.56 11.21
CA VAL A 149 -7.66 -46.01 10.37
C VAL A 149 -7.19 -45.88 8.91
N ASP A 150 -8.09 -46.05 7.95
CA ASP A 150 -7.82 -45.69 6.55
C ASP A 150 -7.93 -44.16 6.42
N TYR A 151 -6.83 -43.47 6.08
CA TYR A 151 -6.77 -42.01 6.09
C TYR A 151 -6.20 -41.38 4.82
N ILE A 152 -6.58 -40.12 4.62
CA ILE A 152 -5.94 -39.18 3.70
C ILE A 152 -5.64 -37.90 4.47
N ILE A 153 -4.38 -37.44 4.43
CA ILE A 153 -3.99 -36.13 4.94
C ILE A 153 -3.77 -35.21 3.75
N LEU A 154 -4.51 -34.10 3.72
CA LEU A 154 -4.39 -33.07 2.67
C LEU A 154 -3.69 -31.86 3.27
N ARG A 155 -2.40 -31.67 2.95
CA ARG A 155 -1.65 -30.47 3.34
C ARG A 155 -1.97 -29.36 2.36
N THR A 156 -2.73 -28.36 2.79
CA THR A 156 -3.09 -27.22 1.94
C THR A 156 -2.18 -26.04 2.22
N ALA A 157 -1.81 -25.33 1.16
CA ALA A 157 -1.34 -23.96 1.26
C ALA A 157 -2.55 -23.02 1.31
N TRP A 158 -2.41 -21.90 2.01
CA TRP A 158 -3.28 -20.70 1.98
C TRP A 158 -4.68 -20.92 1.40
N VAL A 159 -5.66 -21.16 2.28
CA VAL A 159 -7.07 -21.28 1.88
C VAL A 159 -7.73 -19.90 1.82
N TYR A 160 -8.53 -19.66 0.77
CA TYR A 160 -9.30 -18.43 0.60
C TYR A 160 -10.73 -18.75 0.16
N GLY A 161 -11.65 -17.83 0.42
CA GLY A 161 -13.03 -17.96 0.04
C GLY A 161 -13.82 -16.66 0.23
N ILE A 162 -15.03 -16.62 -0.30
CA ILE A 162 -15.93 -15.45 -0.14
C ILE A 162 -16.46 -15.34 1.30
N TYR A 163 -16.48 -16.46 2.03
CA TYR A 163 -16.94 -16.54 3.41
C TYR A 163 -15.77 -16.34 4.41
N GLY A 164 -16.08 -15.89 5.63
CA GLY A 164 -15.10 -15.59 6.67
C GLY A 164 -14.77 -14.10 6.81
N GLN A 165 -14.54 -13.67 8.06
CA GLN A 165 -14.35 -12.26 8.44
C GLN A 165 -12.98 -11.69 8.04
N LYS A 166 -11.94 -12.53 7.94
CA LYS A 166 -10.57 -12.15 7.56
C LYS A 166 -9.92 -13.27 6.75
N ASN A 167 -9.43 -12.97 5.55
CA ASN A 167 -8.55 -13.85 4.78
C ASN A 167 -7.59 -13.01 3.93
N PHE A 168 -6.52 -13.64 3.46
CA PHE A 168 -5.46 -12.99 2.69
C PHE A 168 -6.00 -12.19 1.52
N VAL A 169 -6.88 -12.79 0.70
CA VAL A 169 -7.43 -12.13 -0.50
C VAL A 169 -8.21 -10.87 -0.12
N LYS A 170 -9.04 -10.90 0.93
CA LYS A 170 -9.75 -9.71 1.41
C LYS A 170 -8.80 -8.65 1.97
N THR A 171 -7.72 -9.06 2.65
CA THR A 171 -6.66 -8.16 3.11
C THR A 171 -5.97 -7.50 1.91
N MET A 172 -5.59 -8.28 0.89
CA MET A 172 -4.94 -7.78 -0.32
C MET A 172 -5.87 -6.87 -1.12
N VAL A 173 -7.15 -7.22 -1.27
CA VAL A 173 -8.16 -6.36 -1.93
C VAL A 173 -8.30 -5.02 -1.20
N ARG A 174 -8.33 -5.03 0.14
CA ARG A 174 -8.35 -3.80 0.94
C ARG A 174 -7.09 -2.95 0.71
N LEU A 175 -5.91 -3.57 0.77
CA LEU A 175 -4.64 -2.87 0.54
C LEU A 175 -4.52 -2.34 -0.90
N ALA A 176 -5.01 -3.08 -1.89
CA ALA A 176 -5.05 -2.67 -3.29
C ALA A 176 -6.02 -1.50 -3.54
N GLN A 177 -7.13 -1.42 -2.80
CA GLN A 177 -8.03 -0.27 -2.84
C GLN A 177 -7.43 0.99 -2.20
N GLU A 178 -6.51 0.81 -1.24
CA GLU A 178 -5.91 1.90 -0.46
C GLU A 178 -4.61 2.46 -1.09
N LYS A 179 -3.94 1.74 -2.01
CA LYS A 179 -2.66 2.14 -2.62
C LYS A 179 -2.77 2.38 -4.13
N THR A 180 -2.29 3.53 -4.61
CA THR A 180 -2.19 3.80 -6.06
C THR A 180 -0.89 3.24 -6.67
N GLN A 181 -1.04 2.78 -7.90
CA GLN A 181 -0.17 2.01 -8.78
C GLN A 181 1.32 2.44 -8.87
N PHE A 182 1.64 3.70 -8.60
CA PHE A 182 3.00 4.23 -8.65
C PHE A 182 3.84 3.94 -7.40
N THR A 183 3.20 3.52 -6.30
CA THR A 183 3.85 3.39 -4.98
C THR A 183 4.27 1.97 -4.63
N TYR A 184 4.15 1.02 -5.57
CA TYR A 184 4.52 -0.38 -5.34
C TYR A 184 6.02 -0.63 -5.26
N SER A 185 6.85 0.30 -5.77
CA SER A 185 8.31 0.09 -5.89
C SER A 185 9.17 1.13 -5.15
N GLY A 186 8.57 2.12 -4.49
CA GLY A 186 9.30 3.13 -3.73
C GLY A 186 8.39 4.16 -3.04
N ALA A 187 8.98 5.03 -2.23
CA ALA A 187 8.26 6.09 -1.52
C ALA A 187 7.55 7.06 -2.48
N LYS A 188 6.26 7.34 -2.27
CA LYS A 188 5.47 8.25 -3.13
C LYS A 188 6.09 9.65 -3.24
N GLN A 189 6.73 10.11 -2.17
CA GLN A 189 7.39 11.40 -2.06
C GLN A 189 8.62 11.50 -2.97
N LEU A 190 9.14 10.38 -3.46
CA LEU A 190 10.28 10.31 -4.37
C LEU A 190 9.88 10.18 -5.84
N VAL A 191 8.59 10.08 -6.15
CA VAL A 191 8.12 10.11 -7.54
C VAL A 191 8.57 11.44 -8.16
N PRO A 192 9.26 11.43 -9.31
CA PRO A 192 9.81 12.65 -9.87
C PRO A 192 8.77 13.41 -10.70
N VAL A 193 8.70 14.72 -10.47
CA VAL A 193 8.00 15.70 -11.30
C VAL A 193 9.06 16.58 -11.96
N ALA A 194 9.06 16.65 -13.29
CA ALA A 194 10.11 17.31 -14.07
C ALA A 194 11.53 16.86 -13.66
N ASN A 195 11.73 15.54 -13.54
CA ASN A 195 12.98 14.88 -13.11
C ASN A 195 13.47 15.22 -11.69
N LYS A 196 12.64 15.86 -10.85
CA LYS A 196 12.96 16.13 -9.45
C LYS A 196 11.96 15.45 -8.51
N PRO A 197 12.40 14.74 -7.46
CA PRO A 197 11.51 14.18 -6.43
C PRO A 197 10.56 15.23 -5.83
N ILE A 198 9.29 14.86 -5.66
CA ILE A 198 8.24 15.74 -5.08
C ILE A 198 8.67 16.31 -3.72
N LEU A 199 9.26 15.47 -2.86
CA LEU A 199 9.78 15.85 -1.56
C LEU A 199 10.74 17.05 -1.62
N TRP A 200 11.58 17.11 -2.66
CA TRP A 200 12.62 18.14 -2.77
C TRP A 200 12.03 19.52 -3.04
N TYR A 201 10.89 19.61 -3.73
CA TYR A 201 10.19 20.89 -3.90
C TYR A 201 9.71 21.44 -2.55
N GLY A 202 9.19 20.57 -1.67
CA GLY A 202 8.81 20.96 -0.31
C GLY A 202 10.01 21.43 0.52
N ILE A 203 11.13 20.70 0.46
CA ILE A 203 12.38 21.10 1.14
C ILE A 203 12.89 22.45 0.63
N GLU A 204 12.97 22.63 -0.69
CA GLU A 204 13.39 23.88 -1.31
C GLU A 204 12.48 25.06 -0.91
N ALA A 205 11.16 24.85 -0.85
CA ALA A 205 10.21 25.87 -0.40
C ALA A 205 10.40 26.25 1.08
N ILE A 206 10.63 25.27 1.95
CA ILE A 206 10.91 25.50 3.38
C ILE A 206 12.22 26.27 3.57
N VAL A 207 13.27 25.88 2.84
CA VAL A 207 14.57 26.57 2.88
C VAL A 207 14.46 27.99 2.34
N LYS A 208 13.72 28.20 1.25
CA LYS A 208 13.49 29.53 0.68
C LYS A 208 12.82 30.47 1.69
N ALA A 209 11.91 29.95 2.52
CA ALA A 209 11.30 30.69 3.62
C ALA A 209 12.23 30.93 4.83
N GLY A 210 13.49 30.48 4.76
CA GLY A 210 14.53 30.69 5.77
C GLY A 210 14.62 29.60 6.85
N ILE A 211 13.96 28.46 6.68
CA ILE A 211 14.00 27.35 7.65
C ILE A 211 14.99 26.29 7.16
N THR A 212 16.05 26.07 7.94
CA THR A 212 17.18 25.21 7.54
C THR A 212 17.39 23.99 8.43
N ASP A 213 16.67 23.85 9.55
CA ASP A 213 16.65 22.62 10.36
C ASP A 213 15.34 21.87 10.09
N ILE A 214 15.43 20.70 9.45
CA ILE A 214 14.29 19.99 8.86
C ILE A 214 14.24 18.56 9.40
N GLY A 215 13.11 18.20 10.01
CA GLY A 215 12.81 16.83 10.41
C GLY A 215 11.98 16.12 9.32
N ILE A 216 12.43 14.96 8.85
CA ILE A 216 11.67 14.12 7.92
C ILE A 216 11.17 12.88 8.65
N ILE A 217 9.85 12.77 8.78
CA ILE A 217 9.21 11.56 9.31
C ILE A 217 9.27 10.46 8.26
N ILE A 218 9.83 9.30 8.63
CA ILE A 218 10.02 8.15 7.74
C ILE A 218 9.40 6.89 8.34
N SER A 219 8.98 5.97 7.47
CA SER A 219 8.49 4.64 7.87
C SER A 219 9.59 3.58 7.78
N PRO A 220 9.50 2.45 8.49
CA PRO A 220 10.46 1.35 8.40
C PRO A 220 10.62 0.80 6.97
N GLU A 221 9.55 0.81 6.17
CA GLU A 221 9.52 0.20 4.84
C GLU A 221 10.19 1.07 3.77
N THR A 222 10.10 2.39 3.89
CA THR A 222 10.52 3.34 2.83
C THR A 222 11.58 4.34 3.27
N GLY A 223 11.86 4.43 4.57
CA GLY A 223 12.75 5.43 5.14
C GLY A 223 14.18 5.40 4.61
N THR A 224 14.76 4.20 4.48
CA THR A 224 16.12 4.02 3.94
C THR A 224 16.24 4.55 2.50
N GLU A 225 15.19 4.43 1.70
CA GLU A 225 15.18 4.96 0.34
C GLU A 225 15.17 6.50 0.34
N ILE A 226 14.30 7.09 1.17
CA ILE A 226 14.19 8.54 1.35
C ILE A 226 15.52 9.13 1.82
N GLU A 227 16.17 8.49 2.80
CA GLU A 227 17.46 8.90 3.34
C GLU A 227 18.55 8.83 2.25
N ARG A 228 18.66 7.71 1.54
CA ARG A 228 19.66 7.51 0.49
C ARG A 228 19.52 8.54 -0.64
N VAL A 229 18.30 8.86 -1.06
CA VAL A 229 18.03 9.78 -2.19
C VAL A 229 18.13 11.24 -1.74
N THR A 230 17.62 11.57 -0.56
CA THR A 230 17.54 12.95 -0.07
C THR A 230 18.83 13.41 0.59
N GLY A 231 19.56 12.55 1.30
CA GLY A 231 20.79 12.89 2.00
C GLY A 231 20.58 13.85 3.18
N ALA A 232 21.68 14.24 3.84
CA ALA A 232 21.63 15.02 5.09
C ALA A 232 21.29 16.51 4.93
N GLY A 233 20.94 16.96 3.71
CA GLY A 233 20.39 18.30 3.44
C GLY A 233 21.36 19.30 2.82
N GLU A 234 22.64 18.95 2.65
CA GLU A 234 23.69 19.88 2.21
C GLU A 234 23.41 20.49 0.84
N LYS A 235 22.82 19.70 -0.08
CA LYS A 235 22.42 20.18 -1.41
C LYS A 235 21.36 21.28 -1.39
N PHE A 236 20.60 21.37 -0.31
CA PHE A 236 19.58 22.39 -0.11
C PHE A 236 20.09 23.54 0.75
N GLY A 237 21.30 23.46 1.33
CA GLY A 237 21.74 24.40 2.36
C GLY A 237 20.99 24.25 3.68
N ALA A 238 20.54 23.03 3.99
CA ALA A 238 19.81 22.68 5.20
C ALA A 238 20.46 21.50 5.94
N LYS A 239 20.01 21.26 7.16
CA LYS A 239 20.30 20.07 7.95
C LYS A 239 19.02 19.24 8.05
N ILE A 240 19.09 18.00 7.60
CA ILE A 240 17.97 17.06 7.62
C ILE A 240 18.20 16.01 8.71
N THR A 241 17.20 15.83 9.57
CA THR A 241 17.14 14.77 10.59
C THR A 241 16.02 13.81 10.25
N TYR A 242 16.32 12.52 10.15
CA TYR A 242 15.32 11.48 9.89
C TYR A 242 14.73 10.96 11.19
N ILE A 243 13.41 10.88 11.26
CA ILE A 243 12.66 10.54 12.47
C ILE A 243 11.77 9.35 12.15
N LEU A 244 12.03 8.20 12.79
CA LEU A 244 11.30 6.96 12.53
C LEU A 244 9.92 6.99 13.17
N GLN A 245 8.89 6.74 12.36
CA GLN A 245 7.54 6.43 12.80
C GLN A 245 7.31 4.93 12.61
N GLU A 246 7.31 4.15 13.70
CA GLU A 246 7.18 2.69 13.63
C GLU A 246 5.85 2.22 13.03
N SER A 247 4.76 2.95 13.31
CA SER A 247 3.41 2.65 12.85
C SER A 247 2.70 3.89 12.30
N PRO A 248 1.94 3.77 11.20
CA PRO A 248 1.26 4.89 10.55
C PRO A 248 -0.02 5.32 11.31
N ASP A 249 0.09 5.67 12.59
CA ASP A 249 -1.04 5.99 13.47
C ASP A 249 -1.60 7.42 13.29
N GLY A 250 -1.48 7.99 12.09
CA GLY A 250 -2.02 9.30 11.73
C GLY A 250 -1.02 10.46 11.73
N LEU A 251 -1.47 11.61 11.21
CA LEU A 251 -0.63 12.80 11.02
C LEU A 251 -0.29 13.53 12.33
N ALA A 252 -1.21 13.56 13.30
CA ALA A 252 -0.90 14.14 14.62
C ALA A 252 0.08 13.27 15.40
N HIS A 253 0.06 11.94 15.18
CA HIS A 253 1.07 11.04 15.73
C HIS A 253 2.48 11.35 15.21
N ALA A 254 2.61 11.69 13.92
CA ALA A 254 3.88 12.11 13.34
C ALA A 254 4.46 13.35 14.04
N VAL A 255 3.61 14.34 14.36
CA VAL A 255 4.01 15.52 15.15
C VAL A 255 4.40 15.14 16.58
N LYS A 256 3.68 14.19 17.20
CA LYS A 256 4.00 13.67 18.54
C LYS A 256 5.39 13.04 18.59
N ILE A 257 5.70 12.17 17.62
CA ILE A 257 7.02 11.52 17.53
C ILE A 257 8.13 12.56 17.26
N ALA A 258 7.84 13.60 16.49
CA ALA A 258 8.78 14.67 16.20
C ALA A 258 9.03 15.62 17.39
N GLN A 259 8.27 15.54 18.48
CA GLN A 259 8.37 16.48 19.61
C GLN A 259 9.80 16.63 20.17
N PRO A 260 10.63 15.58 20.35
CA PRO A 260 12.00 15.75 20.82
C PRO A 260 12.89 16.55 19.86
N PHE A 261 12.60 16.51 18.56
CA PHE A 261 13.28 17.32 17.54
C PHE A 261 12.75 18.76 17.51
N LEU A 262 11.43 18.93 17.61
CA LEU A 262 10.75 20.23 17.53
C LEU A 262 10.97 21.08 18.80
N ALA A 263 11.03 20.45 19.97
CA ALA A 263 11.08 21.08 21.28
C ALA A 263 10.00 22.18 21.42
N ASP A 264 10.39 23.37 21.90
CA ASP A 264 9.50 24.52 22.05
C ASP A 264 9.58 25.50 20.85
N SER A 265 10.07 25.06 19.70
CA SER A 265 10.16 25.92 18.51
C SER A 265 8.85 25.91 17.73
N PRO A 266 8.36 27.07 17.25
CA PRO A 266 7.31 27.06 16.22
C PRO A 266 7.83 26.41 14.94
N PHE A 267 6.98 25.67 14.25
CA PHE A 267 7.40 24.85 13.11
C PHE A 267 6.37 24.84 11.97
N ILE A 268 6.85 24.47 10.78
CA ILE A 268 6.01 24.15 9.63
C ILE A 268 5.93 22.63 9.53
N MET A 269 4.71 22.11 9.48
CA MET A 269 4.45 20.74 9.06
C MET A 269 4.07 20.75 7.58
N TYR A 270 4.85 20.06 6.76
CA TYR A 270 4.66 20.00 5.31
C TYR A 270 4.53 18.53 4.89
N LEU A 271 3.39 18.16 4.29
CA LEU A 271 3.16 16.81 3.78
C LEU A 271 4.00 16.60 2.50
N GLY A 272 4.89 15.60 2.52
CA GLY A 272 5.94 15.42 1.51
C GLY A 272 5.47 15.02 0.10
N ASP A 273 4.17 14.94 -0.14
CA ASP A 273 3.50 14.66 -1.42
C ASP A 273 2.72 15.87 -1.98
N ASN A 274 2.80 17.02 -1.32
CA ASN A 274 2.10 18.24 -1.71
C ASN A 274 3.01 19.20 -2.48
N LEU A 275 2.52 19.74 -3.60
CA LEU A 275 3.19 20.80 -4.36
C LEU A 275 2.34 22.07 -4.36
N ILE A 276 2.98 23.21 -4.09
CA ILE A 276 2.35 24.54 -4.16
C ILE A 276 3.20 25.49 -5.02
N ALA A 277 2.55 26.46 -5.65
CA ALA A 277 3.24 27.56 -6.33
C ALA A 277 3.57 28.73 -5.40
N ASP A 278 2.70 29.00 -4.42
CA ASP A 278 2.81 30.15 -3.53
C ASP A 278 4.11 30.11 -2.71
N ASP A 279 4.62 31.30 -2.37
CA ASP A 279 5.76 31.45 -1.48
C ASP A 279 5.33 31.28 -0.01
N LEU A 280 6.05 30.44 0.74
CA LEU A 280 5.80 30.23 2.17
C LEU A 280 6.17 31.47 3.01
N GLU A 281 7.00 32.38 2.52
CA GLU A 281 7.48 33.56 3.26
C GLU A 281 6.32 34.49 3.70
N GLU A 282 5.33 34.72 2.83
CA GLU A 282 4.16 35.56 3.16
C GLU A 282 3.34 34.94 4.31
N TYR A 283 3.11 33.62 4.26
CA TYR A 283 2.36 32.90 5.29
C TYR A 283 3.13 32.78 6.60
N LEU A 284 4.46 32.60 6.52
CA LEU A 284 5.32 32.60 7.70
C LEU A 284 5.31 33.97 8.40
N THR A 285 5.33 35.05 7.62
CA THR A 285 5.24 36.42 8.14
C THR A 285 3.89 36.66 8.82
N GLU A 286 2.80 36.21 8.19
CA GLU A 286 1.44 36.28 8.75
C GLU A 286 1.33 35.52 10.08
N PHE A 287 1.86 34.30 10.12
CA PHE A 287 1.87 33.44 11.30
C PHE A 287 2.61 34.09 12.48
N LYS A 288 3.81 34.64 12.23
CA LYS A 288 4.63 35.29 13.26
C LYS A 288 4.03 36.62 13.71
N SER A 289 3.62 37.48 12.78
CA SER A 289 3.20 38.85 13.08
C SER A 289 1.91 38.92 13.89
N ASN A 290 1.03 37.93 13.73
CA ASN A 290 -0.24 37.85 14.44
C ASN A 290 -0.19 36.93 15.68
N ASN A 291 0.98 36.40 16.04
CA ASN A 291 1.16 35.44 17.14
C ASN A 291 0.12 34.31 17.09
N LEU A 292 0.00 33.67 15.92
CA LEU A 292 -0.98 32.62 15.72
C LEU A 292 -0.57 31.34 16.44
N SER A 293 -1.55 30.64 16.99
CA SER A 293 -1.36 29.29 17.53
C SER A 293 -1.26 28.26 16.41
N ALA A 294 -2.02 28.46 15.33
CA ALA A 294 -1.87 27.72 14.08
C ALA A 294 -2.31 28.55 12.86
N LEU A 295 -1.66 28.32 11.72
CA LEU A 295 -2.10 28.81 10.41
C LEU A 295 -2.35 27.63 9.47
N ILE A 296 -3.55 27.60 8.88
CA ILE A 296 -3.99 26.56 7.95
C ILE A 296 -4.09 27.16 6.54
N LEU A 297 -3.57 26.46 5.55
CA LEU A 297 -3.75 26.81 4.14
C LEU A 297 -4.95 26.04 3.56
N LEU A 298 -5.80 26.74 2.80
CA LEU A 298 -7.01 26.19 2.20
C LEU A 298 -7.02 26.36 0.69
N ARG A 299 -7.62 25.40 -0.02
CA ARG A 299 -7.89 25.51 -1.46
C ARG A 299 -9.26 24.96 -1.82
N LYS A 300 -9.92 25.58 -2.80
CA LYS A 300 -11.16 25.05 -3.36
C LYS A 300 -10.87 23.82 -4.22
N VAL A 301 -11.56 22.72 -3.95
CA VAL A 301 -11.45 21.45 -4.70
C VAL A 301 -12.79 21.00 -5.27
N SER A 302 -12.75 20.17 -6.31
CA SER A 302 -13.93 19.53 -6.89
C SER A 302 -14.39 18.31 -6.10
N ASN A 303 -13.49 17.60 -5.41
CA ASN A 303 -13.78 16.40 -4.61
C ASN A 303 -13.37 16.57 -3.13
N PRO A 304 -14.10 17.36 -2.34
CA PRO A 304 -13.74 17.65 -0.95
C PRO A 304 -13.80 16.43 0.00
N SER A 305 -14.58 15.39 -0.31
CA SER A 305 -14.68 14.19 0.53
C SER A 305 -13.39 13.37 0.64
N ALA A 306 -12.40 13.62 -0.23
CA ALA A 306 -11.10 12.95 -0.16
C ALA A 306 -10.13 13.60 0.85
N PHE A 307 -10.48 14.76 1.41
CA PHE A 307 -9.59 15.60 2.22
C PHE A 307 -10.22 15.99 3.56
N GLY A 308 -9.41 16.55 4.46
CA GLY A 308 -9.93 17.38 5.54
C GLY A 308 -10.58 18.64 4.95
N VAL A 309 -11.77 19.00 5.42
CA VAL A 309 -12.56 20.13 4.91
C VAL A 309 -12.83 21.15 6.01
N ALA A 310 -12.62 22.42 5.67
CA ALA A 310 -12.91 23.53 6.57
C ALA A 310 -14.31 24.12 6.33
N LYS A 311 -15.06 24.33 7.41
CA LYS A 311 -16.25 25.17 7.42
C LYS A 311 -15.86 26.55 7.90
N ILE A 312 -16.11 27.58 7.09
CA ILE A 312 -15.81 28.98 7.43
C ILE A 312 -17.09 29.80 7.60
N ASP A 313 -17.03 30.87 8.39
CA ASP A 313 -18.09 31.88 8.47
C ASP A 313 -18.01 32.92 7.34
N GLU A 314 -18.97 33.84 7.30
CA GLU A 314 -19.01 34.93 6.30
C GLU A 314 -17.83 35.91 6.40
N LYS A 315 -17.14 35.93 7.54
CA LYS A 315 -15.97 36.77 7.81
C LYS A 315 -14.64 36.04 7.50
N GLY A 316 -14.71 34.76 7.12
CA GLY A 316 -13.55 33.92 6.81
C GLY A 316 -12.93 33.20 8.01
N ASN A 317 -13.55 33.23 9.19
CA ASN A 317 -13.07 32.49 10.36
C ASN A 317 -13.46 31.02 10.28
N ILE A 318 -12.62 30.14 10.84
CA ILE A 318 -12.86 28.69 10.85
C ILE A 318 -13.87 28.35 11.95
N LEU A 319 -15.00 27.76 11.56
CA LEU A 319 -16.04 27.27 12.45
C LEU A 319 -15.82 25.81 12.85
N ALA A 320 -15.43 24.99 11.89
CA ALA A 320 -15.21 23.56 12.10
C ALA A 320 -14.24 22.98 11.05
N LEU A 321 -13.50 21.95 11.44
CA LEU A 321 -12.66 21.13 10.58
C LEU A 321 -13.15 19.69 10.66
N VAL A 322 -13.30 19.03 9.52
CA VAL A 322 -13.81 17.64 9.46
C VAL A 322 -12.94 16.82 8.53
N GLU A 323 -12.40 15.70 9.02
CA GLU A 323 -11.60 14.77 8.22
C GLU A 323 -12.48 13.93 7.30
N LYS A 324 -12.15 13.93 6.00
CA LYS A 324 -12.76 13.10 4.94
C LYS A 324 -14.29 12.91 5.10
N PRO A 325 -15.07 14.01 5.12
CA PRO A 325 -16.49 13.93 5.37
C PRO A 325 -17.23 13.28 4.20
N THR A 326 -18.17 12.39 4.51
CA THR A 326 -19.11 11.83 3.52
C THR A 326 -20.03 12.91 2.94
N ASN A 327 -20.43 13.90 3.76
CA ASN A 327 -21.15 15.09 3.31
C ASN A 327 -20.34 16.35 3.65
N PRO A 328 -19.53 16.87 2.71
CA PRO A 328 -18.57 17.93 2.97
C PRO A 328 -19.27 19.26 3.28
N PRO A 329 -18.88 19.97 4.36
CA PRO A 329 -19.53 21.23 4.74
C PRO A 329 -19.17 22.40 3.83
N SER A 330 -18.12 22.26 3.01
CA SER A 330 -17.69 23.24 2.01
C SER A 330 -16.81 22.55 0.96
N ASN A 331 -16.36 23.30 -0.05
CA ASN A 331 -15.36 22.84 -1.02
C ASN A 331 -13.93 23.25 -0.64
N LEU A 332 -13.70 23.77 0.57
CA LEU A 332 -12.38 24.21 1.03
C LEU A 332 -11.64 23.07 1.72
N ALA A 333 -10.73 22.45 0.98
CA ALA A 333 -9.85 21.42 1.51
C ALA A 333 -8.65 22.03 2.22
N LEU A 334 -8.18 21.36 3.26
CA LEU A 334 -6.92 21.66 3.92
C LEU A 334 -5.78 21.26 2.98
N VAL A 335 -4.96 22.23 2.65
CA VAL A 335 -3.68 22.01 1.97
C VAL A 335 -2.75 21.41 3.02
N GLY A 336 -1.96 20.39 2.64
CA GLY A 336 -1.06 19.65 3.54
C GLY A 336 0.13 20.45 4.08
N ILE A 337 -0.06 21.72 4.41
CA ILE A 337 0.96 22.63 4.91
C ILE A 337 0.33 23.41 6.08
N TYR A 338 0.94 23.28 7.24
CA TYR A 338 0.45 23.83 8.49
C TYR A 338 1.58 24.55 9.22
N PHE A 339 1.26 25.66 9.88
CA PHE A 339 2.19 26.35 10.76
C PHE A 339 1.67 26.20 12.18
N PHE A 340 2.55 25.83 13.10
CA PHE A 340 2.18 25.56 14.48
C PHE A 340 3.07 26.32 15.46
N SER A 341 2.44 26.81 16.52
CA SER A 341 3.14 27.14 17.75
C SER A 341 3.26 25.88 18.62
N PRO A 342 4.18 25.85 19.61
CA PRO A 342 4.40 24.67 20.47
C PRO A 342 3.16 24.20 21.23
N ILE A 343 2.15 25.05 21.41
CA ILE A 343 0.90 24.71 22.11
C ILE A 343 0.15 23.54 21.45
N ILE A 344 0.43 23.24 20.17
CA ILE A 344 -0.16 22.07 19.51
C ILE A 344 0.24 20.77 20.19
N HIS A 345 1.41 20.70 20.84
CA HIS A 345 1.86 19.50 21.55
C HIS A 345 0.93 19.16 22.72
N GLU A 346 0.43 20.17 23.45
CA GLU A 346 -0.53 19.98 24.54
C GLU A 346 -1.87 19.42 24.04
N ILE A 347 -2.33 19.90 22.88
CA ILE A 347 -3.56 19.40 22.27
C ILE A 347 -3.37 17.95 21.83
N ILE A 348 -2.27 17.65 21.14
CA ILE A 348 -1.99 16.31 20.59
C ILE A 348 -1.85 15.27 21.69
N GLU A 349 -1.28 15.62 22.84
CA GLU A 349 -1.15 14.69 23.97
C GLU A 349 -2.50 14.21 24.51
N ASN A 350 -3.53 15.05 24.39
CA ASN A 350 -4.88 14.75 24.87
C ASN A 350 -5.80 14.15 23.79
N LEU A 351 -5.33 13.99 22.55
CA LEU A 351 -6.13 13.42 21.47
C LEU A 351 -6.42 11.93 21.68
N GLN A 352 -7.58 11.51 21.19
CA GLN A 352 -7.97 10.12 21.08
C GLN A 352 -7.98 9.71 19.60
N PRO A 353 -7.66 8.44 19.27
CA PRO A 353 -7.77 7.95 17.90
C PRO A 353 -9.18 8.14 17.34
N SER A 354 -9.25 8.54 16.06
CA SER A 354 -10.52 8.70 15.35
C SER A 354 -11.23 7.34 15.14
N PRO A 355 -12.47 7.30 14.62
CA PRO A 355 -13.11 6.04 14.22
C PRO A 355 -12.31 5.21 13.21
N ARG A 356 -11.32 5.82 12.54
CA ARG A 356 -10.38 5.16 11.62
C ARG A 356 -9.18 4.53 12.35
N GLY A 357 -9.01 4.81 13.64
CA GLY A 357 -7.88 4.37 14.46
C GLY A 357 -6.64 5.25 14.34
N GLU A 358 -6.75 6.42 13.71
CA GLU A 358 -5.62 7.35 13.45
C GLU A 358 -5.75 8.60 14.35
N LEU A 359 -4.62 9.16 14.78
CA LEU A 359 -4.54 10.50 15.38
C LEU A 359 -4.53 11.54 14.25
N GLU A 360 -5.69 12.14 14.00
CA GLU A 360 -5.91 13.05 12.87
C GLU A 360 -5.42 14.48 13.20
N ILE A 361 -4.74 15.13 12.26
CA ILE A 361 -4.29 16.52 12.44
C ILE A 361 -5.46 17.51 12.45
N THR A 362 -6.56 17.18 11.76
CA THR A 362 -7.81 17.95 11.81
C THR A 362 -8.41 18.02 13.20
N ASP A 363 -8.32 16.93 13.96
CA ASP A 363 -8.84 16.86 15.33
C ASP A 363 -7.95 17.70 16.27
N ALA A 364 -6.63 17.69 16.04
CA ALA A 364 -5.70 18.58 16.74
C ALA A 364 -6.03 20.07 16.47
N LEU A 365 -6.24 20.45 15.21
CA LEU A 365 -6.61 21.81 14.84
C LEU A 365 -7.99 22.20 15.40
N GLN A 366 -8.95 21.27 15.40
CA GLN A 366 -10.27 21.47 16.01
C GLN A 366 -10.16 21.66 17.53
N GLY A 367 -9.24 20.97 18.19
CA GLY A 367 -8.90 21.16 19.61
C GLY A 367 -8.44 22.59 19.90
N LEU A 368 -7.50 23.13 19.10
CA LEU A 368 -7.05 24.52 19.23
C LEU A 368 -8.21 25.53 19.09
N ILE A 369 -9.10 25.32 18.11
CA ILE A 369 -10.26 26.19 17.89
C ILE A 369 -11.22 26.12 19.08
N THR A 370 -11.48 24.92 19.60
CA THR A 370 -12.41 24.67 20.70
C THR A 370 -11.91 25.30 22.01
N GLU A 371 -10.61 25.31 22.23
CA GLU A 371 -9.98 25.98 23.37
C GLU A 371 -9.83 27.51 23.20
N GLY A 372 -10.33 28.08 22.10
CA GLY A 372 -10.26 29.51 21.83
C GLY A 372 -8.85 30.02 21.53
N LYS A 373 -7.96 29.15 21.04
CA LYS A 373 -6.61 29.55 20.59
C LYS A 373 -6.70 30.30 19.26
N ASN A 374 -5.66 31.07 18.95
CA ASN A 374 -5.64 31.96 17.78
C ASN A 374 -5.32 31.16 16.50
N VAL A 375 -6.34 30.62 15.85
CA VAL A 375 -6.20 29.83 14.61
C VAL A 375 -6.72 30.63 13.42
N LYS A 376 -5.92 30.71 12.35
CA LYS A 376 -6.30 31.40 11.11
C LYS A 376 -6.28 30.45 9.92
N ALA A 377 -7.17 30.69 8.96
CA ALA A 377 -7.11 30.09 7.63
C ALA A 377 -6.73 31.14 6.57
N CYS A 378 -5.86 30.75 5.64
CA CYS A 378 -5.54 31.52 4.46
C CYS A 378 -5.81 30.69 3.21
N GLN A 379 -6.39 31.30 2.17
CA GLN A 379 -6.59 30.62 0.90
C GLN A 379 -5.34 30.77 0.02
N LEU A 380 -4.88 29.67 -0.59
CA LEU A 380 -3.82 29.71 -1.60
C LEU A 380 -4.26 30.52 -2.83
N LYS A 381 -3.35 31.36 -3.35
CA LYS A 381 -3.59 32.19 -4.53
C LYS A 381 -3.42 31.35 -5.79
N ASP A 382 -2.31 30.62 -5.90
CA ASP A 382 -1.98 29.83 -7.09
C ASP A 382 -2.43 28.37 -6.95
N TRP A 383 -1.84 27.51 -7.78
CA TRP A 383 -2.19 26.10 -7.87
C TRP A 383 -1.62 25.31 -6.69
N TRP A 384 -2.31 24.23 -6.37
CA TRP A 384 -1.90 23.21 -5.43
C TRP A 384 -2.20 21.85 -6.05
N LEU A 385 -1.26 20.93 -5.90
CA LEU A 385 -1.36 19.59 -6.46
C LEU A 385 -1.05 18.57 -5.37
N ASP A 386 -1.96 17.61 -5.22
CA ASP A 386 -1.77 16.39 -4.45
C ASP A 386 -1.46 15.27 -5.44
N THR A 387 -0.21 14.80 -5.46
CA THR A 387 0.28 13.91 -6.53
C THR A 387 -0.12 12.44 -6.32
N GLY A 388 -1.30 12.18 -5.77
CA GLY A 388 -1.80 10.85 -5.45
C GLY A 388 -2.20 10.00 -6.67
N LYS A 389 -2.46 10.62 -7.83
CA LYS A 389 -2.91 9.95 -9.07
C LYS A 389 -2.04 10.29 -10.28
N LYS A 390 -2.14 9.44 -11.32
CA LYS A 390 -1.42 9.61 -12.60
C LYS A 390 -1.67 10.98 -13.24
N ASP A 391 -2.94 11.38 -13.35
CA ASP A 391 -3.29 12.62 -14.03
C ASP A 391 -2.82 13.85 -13.24
N ASP A 392 -2.85 13.78 -11.90
CA ASP A 392 -2.32 14.82 -11.03
C ASP A 392 -0.78 14.95 -11.18
N LEU A 393 -0.08 13.82 -11.37
CA LEU A 393 1.37 13.81 -11.65
C LEU A 393 1.69 14.44 -13.01
N LEU A 394 0.94 14.11 -14.06
CA LEU A 394 1.13 14.69 -15.39
C LEU A 394 0.84 16.19 -15.40
N GLU A 395 -0.20 16.61 -14.68
CA GLU A 395 -0.54 18.02 -14.50
C GLU A 395 0.57 18.77 -13.74
N ALA A 396 1.09 18.17 -12.66
CA ALA A 396 2.24 18.73 -11.94
C ALA A 396 3.47 18.85 -12.84
N ASN A 397 3.73 17.83 -13.65
CA ASN A 397 4.82 17.85 -14.60
C ASN A 397 4.65 18.98 -15.63
N ARG A 398 3.45 19.13 -16.19
CA ARG A 398 3.11 20.20 -17.13
C ARG A 398 3.36 21.57 -16.54
N ILE A 399 2.79 21.83 -15.36
CA ILE A 399 2.88 23.13 -14.69
C ILE A 399 4.34 23.47 -14.38
N ILE A 400 5.09 22.56 -13.76
CA ILE A 400 6.49 22.82 -13.41
C ILE A 400 7.36 23.04 -14.65
N LEU A 401 7.15 22.26 -15.71
CA LEU A 401 7.86 22.48 -16.98
C LEU A 401 7.50 23.84 -17.59
N ASP A 402 6.27 24.32 -17.42
CA ASP A 402 5.88 25.62 -17.94
C ASP A 402 6.41 26.79 -17.12
N THR A 403 6.45 26.67 -15.79
CA THR A 403 6.81 27.78 -14.89
C THR A 403 8.30 27.83 -14.58
N ASN A 404 8.99 26.69 -14.47
CA ASN A 404 10.33 26.60 -13.89
C ASN A 404 11.41 26.10 -14.87
N LEU A 405 11.04 25.55 -16.03
CA LEU A 405 12.04 25.01 -16.97
C LEU A 405 12.87 26.13 -17.60
N THR A 406 14.18 26.06 -17.39
CA THR A 406 15.18 26.86 -18.10
C THR A 406 15.85 26.01 -19.16
N SER A 407 16.11 26.59 -20.33
CA SER A 407 16.74 25.85 -21.43
C SER A 407 18.23 25.70 -21.18
N ASN A 408 18.73 24.48 -21.34
CA ASN A 408 20.14 24.15 -21.19
C ASN A 408 20.45 22.91 -22.05
N ASN A 409 21.65 22.82 -22.60
CA ASN A 409 22.07 21.62 -23.32
C ASN A 409 23.48 21.22 -22.90
N GLN A 410 23.58 20.09 -22.21
CA GLN A 410 24.83 19.45 -21.82
C GLN A 410 25.05 18.11 -22.55
N GLY A 411 24.20 17.79 -23.52
CA GLY A 411 24.25 16.57 -24.33
C GLY A 411 24.89 16.77 -25.70
N ILE A 412 24.92 15.70 -26.48
CA ILE A 412 25.50 15.61 -27.81
C ILE A 412 24.37 15.45 -28.83
N ILE A 413 24.26 16.41 -29.75
CA ILE A 413 23.25 16.41 -30.82
C ILE A 413 23.93 15.98 -32.13
N GLN A 414 23.38 14.97 -32.81
CA GLN A 414 23.97 14.38 -34.02
C GLN A 414 22.94 14.11 -35.12
N GLY A 415 23.41 13.99 -36.36
CA GLY A 415 22.57 13.69 -37.52
C GLY A 415 21.61 14.84 -37.85
N ASN A 416 20.38 14.50 -38.24
CA ASN A 416 19.35 15.48 -38.60
C ASN A 416 18.50 15.94 -37.40
N SER A 417 19.06 15.90 -36.18
CA SER A 417 18.32 16.24 -34.97
C SER A 417 17.97 17.73 -34.86
N GLN A 418 16.78 18.04 -34.32
CA GLN A 418 16.29 19.41 -34.12
C GLN A 418 15.81 19.62 -32.69
N ILE A 419 16.20 20.74 -32.06
CA ILE A 419 15.73 21.15 -30.73
C ILE A 419 14.96 22.47 -30.88
N ILE A 420 13.69 22.49 -30.50
CA ILE A 420 12.76 23.60 -30.71
C ILE A 420 12.10 23.99 -29.38
N GLY A 421 12.12 25.27 -29.02
CA GLY A 421 11.48 25.76 -27.80
C GLY A 421 12.31 25.51 -26.53
N ARG A 422 11.67 25.50 -25.37
CA ARG A 422 12.36 25.37 -24.07
C ARG A 422 12.76 23.92 -23.80
N VAL A 423 14.04 23.59 -23.90
CA VAL A 423 14.51 22.21 -23.68
C VAL A 423 15.72 22.20 -22.76
N ALA A 424 15.69 21.36 -21.74
CA ALA A 424 16.83 21.06 -20.88
C ALA A 424 17.34 19.64 -21.17
N ILE A 425 18.63 19.50 -21.46
CA ILE A 425 19.28 18.23 -21.80
C ILE A 425 20.47 18.01 -20.86
N GLY A 426 20.46 16.90 -20.14
CA GLY A 426 21.49 16.47 -19.22
C GLY A 426 22.79 16.03 -19.89
N LYS A 427 23.80 15.75 -19.06
CA LYS A 427 25.15 15.37 -19.47
C LYS A 427 25.16 14.00 -20.11
N ASP A 428 26.09 13.79 -21.04
CA ASP A 428 26.34 12.50 -21.71
C ASP A 428 25.13 11.92 -22.46
N THR A 429 24.06 12.70 -22.59
CA THR A 429 22.86 12.35 -23.35
C THR A 429 23.10 12.55 -24.84
N LYS A 430 22.74 11.56 -25.65
CA LYS A 430 22.88 11.58 -27.12
C LYS A 430 21.53 11.69 -27.79
N ILE A 431 21.39 12.63 -28.72
CA ILE A 431 20.18 12.85 -29.51
C ILE A 431 20.53 12.73 -31.00
N ILE A 432 20.07 11.66 -31.65
CA ILE A 432 20.47 11.25 -32.99
C ILE A 432 19.24 11.19 -33.89
N ASN A 433 19.24 11.90 -35.02
CA ASN A 433 18.13 11.94 -35.99
C ASN A 433 16.74 12.16 -35.36
N SER A 434 16.65 12.99 -34.32
CA SER A 434 15.44 13.12 -33.49
C SER A 434 14.99 14.58 -33.37
N THR A 435 13.68 14.81 -33.24
CA THR A 435 13.12 16.15 -33.04
C THR A 435 12.58 16.29 -31.63
N ILE A 436 13.07 17.29 -30.90
CA ILE A 436 12.63 17.62 -29.53
C ILE A 436 11.94 18.97 -29.56
N ARG A 437 10.67 19.02 -29.12
CA ARG A 437 9.86 20.23 -29.06
C ARG A 437 9.42 20.51 -27.62
N GLY A 438 9.97 21.57 -27.04
CA GLY A 438 9.74 21.99 -25.67
C GLY A 438 8.35 22.57 -25.38
N PRO A 439 7.98 22.69 -24.08
CA PRO A 439 8.83 22.47 -22.90
C PRO A 439 9.14 20.99 -22.63
N VAL A 440 10.43 20.62 -22.55
CA VAL A 440 10.88 19.23 -22.34
C VAL A 440 12.13 19.21 -21.46
N ILE A 441 12.21 18.26 -20.52
CA ILE A 441 13.43 17.98 -19.76
C ILE A 441 13.92 16.55 -20.02
N ILE A 442 15.22 16.40 -20.27
CA ILE A 442 15.90 15.13 -20.50
C ILE A 442 17.07 15.04 -19.52
N GLY A 443 17.12 13.94 -18.77
CA GLY A 443 18.16 13.65 -17.79
C GLY A 443 19.51 13.32 -18.40
N ASP A 444 20.41 12.82 -17.55
CA ASP A 444 21.77 12.44 -17.91
C ASP A 444 21.83 11.03 -18.50
N ASN A 445 22.84 10.75 -19.32
CA ASN A 445 23.17 9.44 -19.88
C ASN A 445 22.05 8.79 -20.73
N CYS A 446 21.22 9.60 -21.38
CA CYS A 446 20.15 9.09 -22.23
C CYS A 446 20.61 8.82 -23.66
N HIS A 447 19.99 7.86 -24.34
CA HIS A 447 20.17 7.62 -25.78
C HIS A 447 18.83 7.77 -26.49
N ILE A 448 18.70 8.80 -27.32
CA ILE A 448 17.47 9.12 -28.06
C ILE A 448 17.79 9.08 -29.55
N GLU A 449 17.20 8.15 -30.27
CA GLU A 449 17.49 7.90 -31.68
C GLU A 449 16.22 7.69 -32.51
N ASN A 450 16.10 8.41 -33.62
CA ASN A 450 14.92 8.38 -34.51
C ASN A 450 13.59 8.62 -33.79
N CYS A 451 13.55 9.61 -32.89
CA CYS A 451 12.40 9.91 -32.05
C CYS A 451 11.82 11.30 -32.31
N PHE A 452 10.51 11.45 -32.08
CA PHE A 452 9.88 12.75 -31.80
C PHE A 452 9.52 12.86 -30.31
N ILE A 453 10.03 13.88 -29.64
CA ILE A 453 9.74 14.18 -28.24
C ILE A 453 8.97 15.51 -28.19
N GLY A 454 7.68 15.44 -27.91
CA GLY A 454 6.76 16.55 -27.85
C GLY A 454 6.68 17.23 -26.48
N PRO A 455 5.98 18.38 -26.42
CA PRO A 455 5.85 19.21 -25.23
C PRO A 455 5.39 18.45 -23.99
N TYR A 456 5.74 19.00 -22.83
CA TYR A 456 5.35 18.53 -21.50
C TYR A 456 5.85 17.14 -21.14
N SER A 457 6.91 16.70 -21.81
CA SER A 457 7.54 15.42 -21.56
C SER A 457 8.76 15.57 -20.65
N SER A 458 8.89 14.64 -19.70
CA SER A 458 10.06 14.53 -18.81
C SER A 458 10.68 13.16 -18.95
N ILE A 459 11.96 13.12 -19.32
CA ILE A 459 12.72 11.89 -19.51
C ILE A 459 13.81 11.87 -18.45
N ALA A 460 13.75 10.92 -17.51
CA ALA A 460 14.73 10.75 -16.44
C ALA A 460 16.08 10.24 -16.96
N ASN A 461 17.02 9.94 -16.06
CA ASN A 461 18.37 9.52 -16.43
C ASN A 461 18.38 8.09 -17.02
N ASN A 462 19.43 7.78 -17.78
CA ASN A 462 19.72 6.44 -18.30
C ASN A 462 18.62 5.86 -19.22
N VAL A 463 17.75 6.71 -19.77
CA VAL A 463 16.64 6.26 -20.64
C VAL A 463 17.14 5.99 -22.06
N ILE A 464 16.64 4.91 -22.65
CA ILE A 464 16.90 4.55 -24.05
C ILE A 464 15.60 4.63 -24.84
N LEU A 465 15.54 5.53 -25.82
CA LEU A 465 14.45 5.67 -26.77
C LEU A 465 14.99 5.44 -28.19
N THR A 466 14.41 4.48 -28.90
CA THR A 466 14.80 4.21 -30.29
C THR A 466 13.56 3.93 -31.13
N ASP A 467 13.37 4.70 -32.20
CA ASP A 467 12.21 4.57 -33.09
C ASP A 467 10.88 4.69 -32.31
N ALA A 468 10.72 5.78 -31.55
CA ALA A 468 9.55 6.03 -30.70
C ALA A 468 9.18 7.52 -30.62
N ASP A 469 7.89 7.81 -30.62
CA ASP A 469 7.35 9.17 -30.50
C ASP A 469 6.57 9.32 -29.19
N LEU A 470 6.84 10.40 -28.45
CA LEU A 470 6.16 10.68 -27.18
C LEU A 470 5.80 12.15 -27.00
N GLU A 471 4.72 12.41 -26.28
CA GLU A 471 4.22 13.76 -25.96
C GLU A 471 3.45 13.71 -24.62
N HIS A 472 3.47 14.78 -23.83
CA HIS A 472 2.81 14.87 -22.52
C HIS A 472 3.00 13.59 -21.66
N SER A 473 4.26 13.17 -21.50
CA SER A 473 4.58 11.88 -20.88
C SER A 473 5.80 11.97 -19.95
N VAL A 474 5.78 11.18 -18.86
CA VAL A 474 6.88 11.09 -17.89
C VAL A 474 7.53 9.71 -17.98
N ILE A 475 8.81 9.67 -18.33
CA ILE A 475 9.59 8.44 -18.49
C ILE A 475 10.60 8.36 -17.36
N LEU A 476 10.47 7.36 -16.49
CA LEU A 476 11.33 7.19 -15.32
C LEU A 476 12.68 6.54 -15.64
N ASP A 477 13.58 6.59 -14.65
CA ASP A 477 14.98 6.25 -14.80
C ASP A 477 15.18 4.83 -15.37
N SER A 478 16.17 4.70 -16.26
CA SER A 478 16.57 3.42 -16.88
C SER A 478 15.48 2.73 -17.74
N ALA A 479 14.38 3.42 -18.08
CA ALA A 479 13.34 2.87 -18.97
C ALA A 479 13.85 2.72 -20.42
N GLN A 480 13.29 1.75 -21.15
CA GLN A 480 13.67 1.45 -22.54
C GLN A 480 12.44 1.32 -23.42
N LEU A 481 12.35 2.16 -24.46
CA LEU A 481 11.27 2.11 -25.46
C LEU A 481 11.89 1.89 -26.83
N LYS A 482 11.46 0.85 -27.56
CA LYS A 482 12.04 0.50 -28.86
C LYS A 482 11.01 0.04 -29.89
N GLY A 483 11.01 0.67 -31.07
CA GLY A 483 10.24 0.24 -32.23
C GLY A 483 8.74 0.50 -32.11
N ILE A 484 8.36 1.58 -31.42
CA ILE A 484 6.95 1.93 -31.19
C ILE A 484 6.57 3.01 -32.18
N HIS A 485 5.95 2.61 -33.28
CA HIS A 485 5.59 3.52 -34.36
C HIS A 485 4.30 4.33 -34.13
N HIS A 486 3.57 4.04 -33.04
CA HIS A 486 2.43 4.84 -32.59
C HIS A 486 2.90 5.87 -31.55
N ARG A 487 2.30 7.06 -31.57
CA ARG A 487 2.63 8.11 -30.61
C ARG A 487 2.14 7.74 -29.21
N ILE A 488 3.01 7.88 -28.22
CA ILE A 488 2.71 7.70 -26.80
C ILE A 488 2.29 9.06 -26.23
N VAL A 489 1.11 9.13 -25.62
CA VAL A 489 0.56 10.36 -25.03
C VAL A 489 -0.01 10.08 -23.64
N ASP A 490 -0.07 11.10 -22.77
CA ASP A 490 -0.71 11.05 -21.44
C ASP A 490 -0.23 9.87 -20.57
N SER A 491 1.06 9.56 -20.67
CA SER A 491 1.62 8.30 -20.17
C SER A 491 2.71 8.52 -19.12
N VAL A 492 2.77 7.62 -18.14
CA VAL A 492 3.87 7.56 -17.18
C VAL A 492 4.49 6.17 -17.27
N ILE A 493 5.76 6.10 -17.66
CA ILE A 493 6.49 4.84 -17.86
C ILE A 493 7.44 4.62 -16.68
N GLY A 494 7.25 3.51 -15.96
CA GLY A 494 7.95 3.19 -14.72
C GLY A 494 9.47 2.99 -14.83
N GLN A 495 10.16 3.01 -13.69
CA GLN A 495 11.61 2.83 -13.63
C GLN A 495 12.00 1.44 -14.16
N ARG A 496 13.04 1.37 -15.01
CA ARG A 496 13.51 0.13 -15.68
C ARG A 496 12.45 -0.58 -16.55
N ALA A 497 11.31 0.06 -16.81
CA ALA A 497 10.28 -0.52 -17.65
C ALA A 497 10.77 -0.67 -19.09
N LYS A 498 10.35 -1.74 -19.77
CA LYS A 498 10.70 -2.01 -21.17
C LYS A 498 9.44 -2.12 -22.00
N LEU A 499 9.33 -1.29 -23.03
CA LEU A 499 8.26 -1.33 -24.03
C LEU A 499 8.89 -1.53 -25.41
N ILE A 500 8.87 -2.77 -25.89
CA ILE A 500 9.63 -3.19 -27.08
C ILE A 500 8.69 -3.95 -28.03
N LEU A 501 8.70 -3.59 -29.31
CA LEU A 501 7.97 -4.35 -30.33
C LEU A 501 8.69 -5.66 -30.65
N ALA A 502 7.99 -6.80 -30.50
CA ALA A 502 8.56 -8.12 -30.77
C ALA A 502 8.78 -8.34 -32.29
N PRO A 503 9.89 -8.98 -32.71
CA PRO A 503 10.26 -9.10 -34.12
C PRO A 503 9.46 -10.14 -34.95
N GLN A 504 8.44 -10.80 -34.39
CA GLN A 504 7.74 -11.89 -35.08
C GLN A 504 6.38 -11.48 -35.66
N ARG A 505 6.08 -11.98 -36.87
CA ARG A 505 4.73 -12.04 -37.44
C ARG A 505 4.02 -13.29 -36.91
N PRO A 506 2.70 -13.26 -36.65
CA PRO A 506 1.71 -12.22 -36.99
C PRO A 506 1.77 -10.99 -36.08
N LYS A 507 1.05 -9.90 -36.44
CA LYS A 507 0.85 -8.73 -35.58
C LYS A 507 0.11 -9.17 -34.31
N ALA A 508 0.84 -9.57 -33.28
CA ALA A 508 0.31 -9.99 -32.01
C ALA A 508 0.82 -9.07 -30.90
N LEU A 509 -0.07 -8.70 -29.99
CA LEU A 509 0.29 -8.00 -28.77
C LEU A 509 0.66 -9.05 -27.72
N SER A 510 1.85 -8.94 -27.14
CA SER A 510 2.31 -9.81 -26.06
C SER A 510 2.69 -8.92 -24.89
N PHE A 511 2.05 -9.15 -23.75
CA PHE A 511 2.25 -8.37 -22.54
C PHE A 511 2.76 -9.27 -21.41
N MET A 512 3.76 -8.79 -20.68
CA MET A 512 4.09 -9.31 -19.35
C MET A 512 3.63 -8.25 -18.36
N ILE A 513 2.53 -8.54 -17.68
CA ILE A 513 1.77 -7.61 -16.85
C ILE A 513 1.97 -8.06 -15.39
N GLY A 514 2.53 -7.18 -14.55
CA GLY A 514 2.58 -7.40 -13.10
C GLY A 514 1.30 -6.96 -12.41
N ASP A 515 1.23 -7.11 -11.08
CA ASP A 515 0.08 -6.64 -10.31
C ASP A 515 -0.08 -5.11 -10.43
N ASP A 516 -1.33 -4.64 -10.40
CA ASP A 516 -1.71 -3.25 -10.63
C ASP A 516 -1.04 -2.66 -11.87
N SER A 517 -1.37 -3.19 -13.06
CA SER A 517 -0.88 -2.68 -14.35
C SER A 517 -2.07 -2.28 -15.22
N TYR A 518 -2.11 -1.03 -15.71
CA TYR A 518 -3.20 -0.52 -16.53
C TYR A 518 -2.70 -0.38 -17.97
N ILE A 519 -3.25 -1.22 -18.85
CA ILE A 519 -2.95 -1.20 -20.28
C ILE A 519 -4.21 -0.76 -21.01
N GLN A 520 -4.12 0.39 -21.67
CA GLN A 520 -5.17 0.88 -22.54
C GLN A 520 -4.64 0.95 -23.97
N LEU A 521 -5.32 0.25 -24.88
CA LEU A 521 -5.04 0.25 -26.31
C LEU A 521 -6.14 1.08 -26.96
N VAL A 522 -5.79 2.19 -27.60
CA VAL A 522 -6.72 3.11 -28.28
C VAL A 522 -6.40 3.17 -29.75
#